data_AF-A0A419T2B2-F1
#
_entry.id   AF-A0A419T2B2-F1
#
_cell.length_a   1.000
_cell.length_b   1.000
_cell.length_c   1.000
_cell.angle_alpha   90.00
_cell.angle_beta   90.00
_cell.angle_gamma   90.00
#
_symmetry.space_group_name_H-M   'P 1'
#
loop_
_entity.id
_entity.type
_entity.pdbx_description
1 polymer ?
#
loop_
_entity_poly.entity_id
_entity_poly.type
_entity_poly.pdbx_seq_one_letter_code
_entity_poly.pdbx_strand_id
1 'polypeptide(L)'
;MKKFLQWISILMAIALVIAFVPAAPFSSMADETAPAPDRTDVRLGWIDENQGPGVARWVDENGNISKQPGKTKAESQNSSTQATQGEKAGESSQGNSTQQSVTGESGQAETQTETQPATVPETQPATQSETQPAETGRQIDPAGPMIALTFDDGPYAPVGNQIMDSLAQYGGKATFFVVGSRAAAYQTELKRMVAEGHEIGNHTFDHKYLTKLNGAQIQNEINRCNDAVFAASGVKPVLVRLPGGLKNHTVLANVNAPIIMWSIDTLDWKTRNTSKTVHSVLSQVKDGDIVLMHELYSQTGAAALEIIPKLAAAGYQMVTVSELAQYRGGVVPGGVYSQFYR
;
A
#
# COMPACT_ATOMS: atom_id res chain seq x y z
N MET A 1 98.80 -3.52 15.15
CA MET A 1 98.63 -2.09 14.84
C MET A 1 97.16 -1.76 14.88
N LYS A 2 96.79 -0.79 15.73
CA LYS A 2 95.71 0.21 15.56
C LYS A 2 94.31 -0.35 15.22
N LYS A 3 93.36 -0.27 16.18
CA LYS A 3 92.27 0.76 16.22
C LYS A 3 91.24 0.52 15.10
N PHE A 4 89.93 0.33 15.30
CA PHE A 4 89.06 0.95 16.29
C PHE A 4 87.69 0.24 16.37
N LEU A 5 87.11 0.28 17.56
CA LEU A 5 85.80 -0.22 17.99
C LEU A 5 84.62 0.55 17.35
N GLN A 6 83.52 -0.19 17.19
CA GLN A 6 82.11 0.13 17.50
C GLN A 6 81.57 1.55 17.22
N TRP A 7 80.43 1.61 16.52
CA TRP A 7 79.13 2.22 16.89
C TRP A 7 78.32 2.44 15.60
N ILE A 8 77.31 1.59 15.34
CA ILE A 8 76.29 1.86 14.31
C ILE A 8 75.03 2.30 15.05
N SER A 9 74.71 3.58 14.90
CA SER A 9 73.50 4.20 15.42
C SER A 9 72.71 4.81 14.27
N ILE A 10 71.44 4.38 14.16
CA ILE A 10 70.26 5.16 13.73
C ILE A 10 70.11 5.41 12.21
N LEU A 11 69.09 4.81 11.57
CA LEU A 11 67.86 5.53 11.21
C LEU A 11 66.72 4.61 10.68
N MET A 12 65.62 4.63 11.43
CA MET A 12 64.20 4.47 11.08
C MET A 12 63.74 3.31 10.18
N ALA A 13 63.29 2.24 10.83
CA ALA A 13 62.24 1.37 10.34
C ALA A 13 60.86 1.97 10.67
N ILE A 14 60.02 2.17 9.65
CA ILE A 14 58.58 2.44 9.81
C ILE A 14 57.93 1.12 10.25
N ALA A 15 57.58 1.05 11.53
CA ALA A 15 56.86 -0.08 12.10
C ALA A 15 55.39 -0.04 11.68
N LEU A 16 54.97 -1.08 10.95
CA LEU A 16 53.59 -1.46 10.70
C LEU A 16 52.98 -1.92 12.03
N VAL A 17 52.21 -1.04 12.70
CA VAL A 17 51.39 -1.45 13.84
C VAL A 17 50.09 -2.05 13.30
N ILE A 18 50.08 -3.37 13.11
CA ILE A 18 48.82 -4.12 13.07
C ILE A 18 48.39 -4.30 14.52
N ALA A 19 47.51 -3.42 14.99
CA ALA A 19 46.79 -3.66 16.23
C ALA A 19 45.79 -4.81 15.97
N PHE A 20 46.12 -5.98 16.50
CA PHE A 20 45.19 -7.08 16.68
C PHE A 20 44.19 -6.64 17.76
N VAL A 21 43.05 -6.10 17.35
CA VAL A 21 41.91 -5.90 18.26
C VAL A 21 41.22 -7.25 18.38
N PRO A 22 41.19 -7.88 19.57
CA PRO A 22 40.39 -9.08 19.74
C PRO A 22 38.91 -8.70 19.54
N ALA A 23 38.25 -9.38 18.61
CA ALA A 23 36.81 -9.31 18.47
C ALA A 23 36.19 -9.69 19.82
N ALA A 24 35.54 -8.72 20.47
CA ALA A 24 34.65 -9.02 21.57
C ALA A 24 33.56 -9.98 21.04
N PRO A 25 33.19 -11.03 21.79
CA PRO A 25 32.07 -11.86 21.38
C PRO A 25 30.83 -10.97 21.32
N PHE A 26 30.15 -10.98 20.16
CA PHE A 26 28.82 -10.43 20.06
C PHE A 26 27.93 -11.16 21.07
N SER A 27 27.53 -10.47 22.13
CA SER A 27 26.43 -10.90 22.96
C SER A 27 25.19 -10.98 22.08
N SER A 28 24.68 -12.20 21.93
CA SER A 28 23.32 -12.51 21.53
C SER A 28 22.33 -11.61 22.26
N MET A 29 21.83 -10.57 21.61
CA MET A 29 20.62 -9.87 22.00
C MET A 29 19.43 -10.64 21.41
N ALA A 30 19.22 -11.82 21.97
CA ALA A 30 17.98 -12.57 21.90
C ALA A 30 17.48 -12.71 23.33
N ASP A 31 17.05 -11.59 23.91
CA ASP A 31 16.02 -11.56 24.96
C ASP A 31 15.64 -10.08 25.21
N GLU A 32 14.65 -9.59 24.48
CA GLU A 32 13.84 -8.48 24.98
C GLU A 32 12.40 -8.76 24.58
N THR A 33 11.76 -9.59 25.40
CA THR A 33 10.31 -9.61 25.52
C THR A 33 9.88 -8.26 26.09
N ALA A 34 9.76 -7.25 25.22
CA ALA A 34 9.10 -6.01 25.57
C ALA A 34 7.67 -6.38 26.02
N PRO A 35 7.26 -6.06 27.27
CA PRO A 35 5.88 -6.30 27.68
C PRO A 35 4.97 -5.49 26.77
N ALA A 36 3.90 -6.12 26.29
CA ALA A 36 2.83 -5.41 25.59
C ALA A 36 2.43 -4.19 26.43
N PRO A 37 2.27 -2.99 25.84
CA PRO A 37 1.86 -1.82 26.61
C PRO A 37 0.56 -2.12 27.33
N ASP A 38 0.54 -1.78 28.62
CA ASP A 38 -0.65 -1.85 29.46
C ASP A 38 -1.80 -1.12 28.76
N ARG A 39 -2.87 -1.84 28.43
CA ARG A 39 -3.95 -1.40 27.52
C ARG A 39 -4.86 -0.32 28.12
N THR A 40 -4.52 0.26 29.27
CA THR A 40 -5.39 1.19 30.00
C THR A 40 -5.09 2.68 29.78
N ASP A 41 -4.00 3.05 29.09
CA ASP A 41 -3.59 4.47 28.95
C ASP A 41 -3.47 5.00 27.50
N VAL A 42 -4.08 4.34 26.51
CA VAL A 42 -4.07 4.85 25.13
C VAL A 42 -5.07 6.02 24.99
N ARG A 43 -4.61 7.23 25.26
CA ARG A 43 -5.28 8.48 24.87
C ARG A 43 -4.66 8.97 23.56
N LEU A 44 -5.49 9.20 22.54
CA LEU A 44 -5.10 9.58 21.17
C LEU A 44 -4.29 8.51 20.43
N GLY A 45 -4.97 7.47 19.92
CA GLY A 45 -4.30 6.42 19.17
C GLY A 45 -5.24 5.41 18.55
N TRP A 46 -4.69 4.57 17.69
CA TRP A 46 -5.38 3.40 17.15
C TRP A 46 -5.24 2.24 18.12
N ILE A 47 -6.37 1.66 18.52
CA ILE A 47 -6.39 0.46 19.35
C ILE A 47 -6.65 -0.74 18.44
N ASP A 48 -5.71 -1.69 18.46
CA ASP A 48 -5.89 -3.02 17.88
C ASP A 48 -6.77 -3.87 18.83
N GLU A 49 -7.98 -4.21 18.38
CA GLU A 49 -8.94 -4.99 19.17
C GLU A 49 -8.62 -6.51 19.20
N ASN A 50 -7.47 -6.99 18.72
CA ASN A 50 -7.12 -8.43 18.63
C ASN A 50 -8.13 -9.27 17.80
N GLN A 51 -8.89 -8.64 16.90
CA GLN A 51 -9.92 -9.30 16.06
C GLN A 51 -9.42 -9.62 14.63
N GLY A 52 -8.11 -9.49 14.38
CA GLY A 52 -7.50 -9.67 13.06
C GLY A 52 -7.25 -8.35 12.31
N PRO A 53 -6.52 -8.39 11.18
CA PRO A 53 -6.08 -7.19 10.47
C PRO A 53 -7.27 -6.43 9.86
N GLY A 54 -7.38 -5.13 10.17
CA GLY A 54 -8.38 -4.22 9.58
C GLY A 54 -9.49 -3.71 10.52
N VAL A 55 -9.42 -3.99 11.82
CA VAL A 55 -10.39 -3.53 12.84
C VAL A 55 -9.74 -2.67 13.92
N ALA A 56 -8.81 -1.80 13.52
CA ALA A 56 -8.36 -0.72 14.38
C ALA A 56 -9.46 0.34 14.45
N ARG A 57 -9.79 0.82 15.65
CA ARG A 57 -10.70 1.97 15.81
C ARG A 57 -9.97 3.14 16.42
N TRP A 58 -10.26 4.33 15.91
CA TRP A 58 -9.68 5.56 16.40
C TRP A 58 -10.36 5.97 17.71
N VAL A 59 -9.54 6.25 18.72
CA VAL A 59 -9.97 6.72 20.03
C VAL A 59 -9.57 8.17 20.21
N ASP A 60 -10.55 9.01 20.52
CA ASP A 60 -10.33 10.44 20.72
C ASP A 60 -9.64 10.76 22.06
N GLU A 61 -9.32 12.04 22.28
CA GLU A 61 -8.73 12.55 23.52
C GLU A 61 -9.56 12.26 24.79
N ASN A 62 -10.85 11.95 24.61
CA ASN A 62 -11.80 11.66 25.66
C ASN A 62 -12.11 10.15 25.81
N GLY A 63 -11.43 9.28 25.04
CA GLY A 63 -11.63 7.83 25.08
C GLY A 63 -12.81 7.33 24.24
N ASN A 64 -13.42 8.16 23.38
CA ASN A 64 -14.55 7.73 22.55
C ASN A 64 -14.09 7.04 21.27
N ILE A 65 -14.71 5.90 20.99
CA ILE A 65 -14.53 5.15 19.74
C ILE A 65 -15.33 5.84 18.62
N SER A 66 -14.64 6.38 17.61
CA SER A 66 -15.30 7.04 16.49
C SER A 66 -15.81 6.03 15.45
N LYS A 67 -17.08 6.16 15.06
CA LYS A 67 -17.67 5.43 13.91
C LYS A 67 -17.49 6.15 12.57
N GLN A 68 -17.06 7.42 12.60
CA GLN A 68 -16.75 8.27 11.45
C GLN A 68 -15.68 9.29 11.87
N PRO A 69 -14.39 8.96 11.79
CA PRO A 69 -13.33 9.92 12.13
C PRO A 69 -13.37 11.10 11.17
N GLY A 70 -13.36 12.34 11.67
CA GLY A 70 -13.21 13.55 10.85
C GLY A 70 -14.42 14.46 10.65
N LYS A 71 -15.63 14.13 11.12
CA LYS A 71 -16.71 15.12 11.23
C LYS A 71 -16.67 15.80 12.59
N THR A 72 -16.36 17.11 12.63
CA THR A 72 -16.62 17.89 13.84
C THR A 72 -18.13 18.00 14.06
N LYS A 73 -18.56 18.08 15.33
CA LYS A 73 -19.98 18.18 15.72
C LYS A 73 -20.73 19.35 15.04
N ALA A 74 -19.99 20.34 14.52
CA ALA A 74 -20.52 21.49 13.80
C ALA A 74 -21.08 21.16 12.41
N GLU A 75 -20.61 20.11 11.74
CA GLU A 75 -21.06 19.75 10.38
C GLU A 75 -22.23 18.76 10.36
N SER A 76 -22.52 18.11 11.50
CA SER A 76 -23.69 17.23 11.64
C SER A 76 -24.98 17.99 11.95
N GLN A 77 -24.92 19.26 12.35
CA GLN A 77 -26.09 20.05 12.76
C GLN A 77 -26.58 21.05 11.70
N ASN A 78 -25.88 21.20 10.57
CA ASN A 78 -26.26 22.17 9.53
C ASN A 78 -26.96 21.53 8.30
N SER A 79 -27.34 20.25 8.38
CA SER A 79 -28.04 19.53 7.30
C SER A 79 -29.55 19.32 7.56
N SER A 80 -30.14 19.90 8.61
CA SER A 80 -31.54 19.63 8.95
C SER A 80 -32.33 20.85 9.41
N THR A 81 -32.12 22.00 8.78
CA THR A 81 -32.94 23.20 9.03
C THR A 81 -33.28 23.93 7.73
N GLN A 82 -34.00 23.24 6.85
CA GLN A 82 -34.92 23.89 5.91
C GLN A 82 -35.92 22.88 5.33
N ALA A 83 -37.04 22.69 6.03
CA ALA A 83 -38.34 22.34 5.47
C ALA A 83 -39.37 22.38 6.60
N THR A 84 -39.96 23.55 6.82
CA THR A 84 -41.12 23.72 7.68
C THR A 84 -42.40 23.40 6.91
N GLN A 85 -43.30 22.70 7.60
CA GLN A 85 -44.77 22.80 7.57
C GLN A 85 -45.57 22.04 6.50
N GLY A 86 -46.47 21.20 7.03
CA GLY A 86 -47.59 20.56 6.34
C GLY A 86 -48.26 19.50 7.21
N GLU A 87 -49.04 19.92 8.21
CA GLU A 87 -49.95 19.07 8.99
C GLU A 87 -50.94 18.28 8.11
N LYS A 88 -51.24 17.02 8.46
CA LYS A 88 -52.56 16.63 9.01
C LYS A 88 -52.68 15.13 9.31
N ALA A 89 -53.41 14.87 10.40
CA ALA A 89 -53.89 13.60 10.90
C ALA A 89 -54.98 12.96 10.02
N GLY A 90 -55.18 11.65 10.17
CA GLY A 90 -56.32 10.91 9.63
C GLY A 90 -56.31 9.43 9.99
N GLU A 91 -57.29 9.03 10.81
CA GLU A 91 -57.54 7.73 11.43
C GLU A 91 -58.19 6.66 10.52
N SER A 92 -57.90 5.39 10.85
CA SER A 92 -58.85 4.25 11.03
C SER A 92 -59.36 3.35 9.88
N SER A 93 -59.66 2.11 10.34
CA SER A 93 -60.48 1.00 9.81
C SER A 93 -59.80 0.02 8.85
N GLN A 94 -59.55 -1.24 9.25
CA GLN A 94 -60.45 -2.40 9.43
C GLN A 94 -61.18 -2.85 8.15
N GLY A 95 -60.96 -4.10 7.72
CA GLY A 95 -61.69 -4.73 6.62
C GLY A 95 -61.20 -6.12 6.24
N ASN A 96 -61.89 -7.12 6.78
CA ASN A 96 -61.69 -8.58 6.81
C ASN A 96 -61.78 -9.37 5.46
N SER A 97 -61.25 -10.61 5.50
CA SER A 97 -61.68 -11.86 4.81
C SER A 97 -61.28 -12.05 3.32
N THR A 98 -60.97 -13.23 2.77
CA THR A 98 -61.40 -14.61 3.08
C THR A 98 -60.37 -15.65 2.61
N GLN A 99 -60.44 -16.80 3.27
CA GLN A 99 -59.68 -18.03 3.23
C GLN A 99 -60.23 -19.02 2.18
N GLN A 100 -59.40 -19.81 1.49
CA GLN A 100 -59.75 -21.21 1.21
C GLN A 100 -58.51 -22.08 0.88
N SER A 101 -58.31 -23.11 1.70
CA SER A 101 -57.39 -24.24 1.47
C SER A 101 -58.07 -25.35 0.67
N VAL A 102 -57.31 -26.15 -0.07
CA VAL A 102 -57.53 -27.62 -0.14
C VAL A 102 -56.18 -28.35 -0.26
N THR A 103 -56.06 -29.37 0.58
CA THR A 103 -55.21 -30.58 0.67
C THR A 103 -54.80 -31.21 -0.68
N GLY A 104 -53.81 -32.09 -0.85
CA GLY A 104 -53.00 -32.92 0.04
C GLY A 104 -52.50 -34.15 -0.77
N GLU A 105 -51.31 -34.63 -0.41
CA GLU A 105 -50.77 -36.00 -0.49
C GLU A 105 -50.40 -36.75 -1.81
N SER A 106 -49.10 -37.10 -1.85
CA SER A 106 -48.44 -38.43 -2.03
C SER A 106 -48.69 -39.33 -3.24
N GLY A 107 -47.58 -39.85 -3.80
CA GLY A 107 -47.54 -41.01 -4.70
C GLY A 107 -46.18 -41.19 -5.40
N GLN A 108 -45.48 -42.28 -5.12
CA GLN A 108 -44.15 -42.67 -5.60
C GLN A 108 -44.14 -43.44 -6.93
N ALA A 109 -42.92 -43.55 -7.51
CA ALA A 109 -42.38 -44.63 -8.36
C ALA A 109 -42.83 -44.67 -9.85
N GLU A 110 -42.05 -45.09 -10.85
CA GLU A 110 -40.65 -45.48 -11.04
C GLU A 110 -40.40 -45.63 -12.58
N THR A 111 -39.15 -45.36 -13.01
CA THR A 111 -38.35 -46.07 -14.06
C THR A 111 -38.82 -46.19 -15.53
N GLN A 112 -38.00 -45.65 -16.45
CA GLN A 112 -37.29 -46.35 -17.58
C GLN A 112 -36.60 -45.28 -18.48
N THR A 113 -35.28 -45.12 -18.40
CA THR A 113 -34.23 -45.72 -19.24
C THR A 113 -34.24 -45.22 -20.69
N GLU A 114 -33.42 -44.21 -20.98
CA GLU A 114 -33.07 -43.81 -22.34
C GLU A 114 -31.54 -43.90 -22.52
N THR A 115 -31.12 -44.75 -23.45
CA THR A 115 -29.73 -45.04 -23.81
C THR A 115 -29.16 -43.99 -24.77
N GLN A 116 -27.97 -43.53 -24.41
CA GLN A 116 -27.06 -42.65 -25.16
C GLN A 116 -26.64 -43.23 -26.52
N PRO A 117 -26.27 -42.38 -27.49
CA PRO A 117 -25.02 -42.61 -28.22
C PRO A 117 -23.98 -41.53 -27.93
N ALA A 118 -22.78 -41.97 -27.64
CA ALA A 118 -21.60 -41.16 -27.38
C ALA A 118 -21.15 -40.38 -28.62
N THR A 119 -20.99 -39.07 -28.47
CA THR A 119 -20.18 -38.22 -29.34
C THR A 119 -19.13 -37.52 -28.50
N VAL A 120 -17.87 -37.79 -28.81
CA VAL A 120 -16.68 -37.14 -28.25
C VAL A 120 -16.60 -35.70 -28.79
N PRO A 121 -16.34 -34.69 -27.95
CA PRO A 121 -15.74 -33.45 -28.42
C PRO A 121 -14.41 -33.18 -27.69
N GLU A 122 -13.34 -33.34 -28.46
CA GLU A 122 -12.27 -32.35 -28.67
C GLU A 122 -11.95 -31.39 -27.51
N THR A 123 -10.80 -31.65 -26.88
CA THR A 123 -10.22 -30.85 -25.81
C THR A 123 -9.77 -29.48 -26.32
N GLN A 124 -10.50 -28.43 -25.96
CA GLN A 124 -10.09 -27.04 -26.18
C GLN A 124 -9.22 -26.56 -24.99
N PRO A 125 -8.11 -25.82 -25.19
CA PRO A 125 -7.22 -25.43 -24.10
C PRO A 125 -7.89 -24.45 -23.14
N ALA A 126 -7.73 -24.71 -21.84
CA ALA A 126 -8.17 -23.86 -20.74
C ALA A 126 -7.62 -22.43 -20.90
N THR A 127 -8.51 -21.48 -21.13
CA THR A 127 -8.19 -20.05 -21.01
C THR A 127 -8.02 -19.76 -19.52
N GLN A 128 -6.77 -19.51 -19.12
CA GLN A 128 -6.46 -18.99 -17.80
C GLN A 128 -7.06 -17.58 -17.71
N SER A 129 -8.17 -17.44 -16.98
CA SER A 129 -8.64 -16.12 -16.54
C SER A 129 -7.57 -15.53 -15.63
N GLU A 130 -6.84 -14.54 -16.14
CA GLU A 130 -6.10 -13.59 -15.32
C GLU A 130 -7.10 -12.95 -14.35
N THR A 131 -6.94 -13.24 -13.07
CA THR A 131 -7.66 -12.59 -11.98
C THR A 131 -7.31 -11.11 -11.95
N GLN A 132 -8.22 -10.31 -12.51
CA GLN A 132 -8.32 -8.87 -12.34
C GLN A 132 -8.47 -8.56 -10.84
N PRO A 133 -7.77 -7.55 -10.27
CA PRO A 133 -8.01 -7.13 -8.90
C PRO A 133 -9.48 -6.74 -8.72
N ALA A 134 -10.09 -7.19 -7.63
CA ALA A 134 -11.47 -6.93 -7.30
C ALA A 134 -11.79 -5.43 -7.42
N GLU A 135 -12.80 -5.08 -8.23
CA GLU A 135 -13.37 -3.75 -8.20
C GLU A 135 -13.97 -3.53 -6.81
N THR A 136 -13.19 -2.91 -5.92
CA THR A 136 -13.71 -2.34 -4.70
C THR A 136 -14.76 -1.33 -5.13
N GLY A 137 -16.01 -1.45 -4.66
CA GLY A 137 -17.14 -0.56 -4.99
C GLY A 137 -16.99 0.89 -4.52
N ARG A 138 -15.78 1.44 -4.57
CA ARG A 138 -15.42 2.83 -4.35
C ARG A 138 -15.84 3.65 -5.57
N GLN A 139 -16.63 4.69 -5.35
CA GLN A 139 -16.99 5.63 -6.40
C GLN A 139 -15.90 6.70 -6.55
N ILE A 140 -15.32 6.78 -7.75
CA ILE A 140 -14.40 7.84 -8.16
C ILE A 140 -15.15 8.72 -9.16
N ASP A 141 -15.21 10.03 -8.91
CA ASP A 141 -15.72 11.02 -9.84
C ASP A 141 -14.65 11.33 -10.90
N PRO A 142 -14.81 10.89 -12.16
CA PRO A 142 -13.81 11.13 -13.18
C PRO A 142 -13.67 12.61 -13.55
N ALA A 143 -14.66 13.44 -13.20
CA ALA A 143 -14.70 14.88 -13.42
C ALA A 143 -13.99 15.67 -12.30
N GLY A 144 -13.85 15.12 -11.09
CA GLY A 144 -13.10 15.71 -9.98
C GLY A 144 -11.57 15.51 -10.07
N PRO A 145 -10.76 16.33 -9.38
CA PRO A 145 -9.31 16.19 -9.40
C PRO A 145 -8.86 14.89 -8.71
N MET A 146 -7.88 14.21 -9.30
CA MET A 146 -7.30 12.97 -8.79
C MET A 146 -5.79 13.14 -8.56
N ILE A 147 -5.27 12.41 -7.58
CA ILE A 147 -3.84 12.37 -7.27
C ILE A 147 -3.44 10.96 -6.83
N ALA A 148 -2.28 10.50 -7.27
CA ALA A 148 -1.69 9.27 -6.76
C ALA A 148 -0.60 9.59 -5.73
N LEU A 149 -0.89 9.33 -4.45
CA LEU A 149 0.13 9.29 -3.40
C LEU A 149 0.84 7.95 -3.47
N THR A 150 2.17 7.97 -3.61
CA THR A 150 2.96 6.75 -3.77
C THR A 150 4.13 6.70 -2.79
N PHE A 151 4.42 5.50 -2.28
CA PHE A 151 5.42 5.29 -1.24
C PHE A 151 6.38 4.16 -1.63
N ASP A 152 7.67 4.48 -1.70
CA ASP A 152 8.74 3.55 -2.08
C ASP A 152 9.44 2.92 -0.85
N ASP A 153 10.24 1.89 -1.11
CA ASP A 153 11.16 1.20 -0.19
C ASP A 153 10.55 0.37 0.94
N GLY A 154 9.23 0.43 1.10
CA GLY A 154 8.48 -0.36 2.06
C GLY A 154 8.50 -1.88 1.78
N PRO A 155 7.82 -2.68 2.62
CA PRO A 155 7.02 -2.23 3.75
C PRO A 155 7.89 -1.89 4.97
N TYR A 156 7.39 -0.99 5.81
CA TYR A 156 7.94 -0.74 7.14
C TYR A 156 6.80 -0.31 8.09
N ALA A 157 6.35 -1.28 8.89
CA ALA A 157 5.12 -1.22 9.67
C ALA A 157 4.89 0.10 10.45
N PRO A 158 5.86 0.69 11.17
CA PRO A 158 5.60 1.90 11.95
C PRO A 158 5.17 3.11 11.10
N VAL A 159 5.62 3.19 9.85
CA VAL A 159 5.31 4.32 8.95
C VAL A 159 4.15 3.95 8.03
N GLY A 160 4.15 2.75 7.44
CA GLY A 160 3.06 2.29 6.57
C GLY A 160 1.72 2.26 7.26
N ASN A 161 1.66 1.75 8.49
CA ASN A 161 0.41 1.70 9.24
C ASN A 161 -0.16 3.10 9.50
N GLN A 162 0.69 4.05 9.90
CA GLN A 162 0.29 5.45 10.12
C GLN A 162 -0.26 6.11 8.84
N ILE A 163 0.33 5.80 7.68
CA ILE A 163 -0.13 6.31 6.38
C ILE A 163 -1.50 5.70 6.01
N MET A 164 -1.63 4.38 6.09
CA MET A 164 -2.88 3.67 5.78
C MET A 164 -4.02 4.13 6.70
N ASP A 165 -3.74 4.27 8.00
CA ASP A 165 -4.67 4.82 9.00
C ASP A 165 -5.18 6.22 8.62
N SER A 166 -4.31 7.08 8.09
CA SER A 166 -4.70 8.42 7.65
C SER A 166 -5.54 8.37 6.38
N LEU A 167 -5.13 7.58 5.39
CA LEU A 167 -5.88 7.40 4.15
C LEU A 167 -7.29 6.86 4.41
N ALA A 168 -7.43 5.90 5.32
CA ALA A 168 -8.72 5.32 5.71
C ALA A 168 -9.69 6.39 6.25
N GLN A 169 -9.20 7.34 7.05
CA GLN A 169 -10.03 8.44 7.61
C GLN A 169 -10.58 9.37 6.52
N TYR A 170 -9.86 9.55 5.42
CA TYR A 170 -10.24 10.46 4.34
C TYR A 170 -10.71 9.74 3.07
N GLY A 171 -11.01 8.44 3.17
CA GLY A 171 -11.47 7.63 2.03
C GLY A 171 -10.45 7.52 0.89
N GLY A 172 -9.17 7.76 1.17
CA GLY A 172 -8.07 7.72 0.22
C GLY A 172 -7.52 6.32 0.02
N LYS A 173 -6.83 6.12 -1.11
CA LYS A 173 -5.96 4.97 -1.40
C LYS A 173 -4.61 5.50 -1.90
N ALA A 174 -3.61 4.62 -1.92
CA ALA A 174 -2.25 4.92 -2.31
C ALA A 174 -1.66 3.68 -2.98
N THR A 175 -0.52 3.87 -3.65
CA THR A 175 0.27 2.79 -4.23
C THR A 175 1.60 2.66 -3.48
N PHE A 176 1.86 1.49 -2.90
CA PHE A 176 3.10 1.18 -2.19
C PHE A 176 4.01 0.37 -3.11
N PHE A 177 5.14 0.94 -3.54
CA PHE A 177 6.16 0.24 -4.32
C PHE A 177 7.11 -0.46 -3.36
N VAL A 178 6.89 -1.75 -3.16
CA VAL A 178 7.55 -2.53 -2.11
C VAL A 178 8.80 -3.25 -2.61
N VAL A 179 9.77 -3.40 -1.71
CA VAL A 179 11.01 -4.15 -1.94
C VAL A 179 10.78 -5.62 -1.57
N GLY A 180 10.95 -6.52 -2.55
CA GLY A 180 10.56 -7.93 -2.42
C GLY A 180 11.23 -8.68 -1.27
N SER A 181 12.50 -8.37 -0.96
CA SER A 181 13.24 -8.99 0.15
C SER A 181 12.66 -8.71 1.53
N ARG A 182 11.78 -7.70 1.66
CA ARG A 182 11.06 -7.39 2.90
C ARG A 182 9.75 -8.16 3.05
N ALA A 183 9.16 -8.64 1.95
CA ALA A 183 7.77 -9.12 1.94
C ALA A 183 7.50 -10.24 2.96
N ALA A 184 8.43 -11.16 3.17
CA ALA A 184 8.27 -12.27 4.10
C ALA A 184 8.11 -11.83 5.57
N ALA A 185 8.74 -10.72 5.95
CA ALA A 185 8.70 -10.17 7.32
C ALA A 185 7.48 -9.28 7.58
N TYR A 186 6.84 -8.78 6.52
CA TYR A 186 5.74 -7.80 6.59
C TYR A 186 4.46 -8.32 5.94
N GLN A 187 4.15 -9.61 6.14
CA GLN A 187 2.95 -10.23 5.55
C GLN A 187 1.66 -9.58 6.07
N THR A 188 1.64 -9.17 7.34
CA THR A 188 0.49 -8.48 7.95
C THR A 188 0.21 -7.16 7.23
N GLU A 189 1.25 -6.36 7.01
CA GLU A 189 1.14 -5.05 6.35
C GLU A 189 0.74 -5.21 4.88
N LEU A 190 1.33 -6.17 4.15
CA LEU A 190 0.97 -6.40 2.75
C LEU A 190 -0.47 -6.90 2.60
N LYS A 191 -0.95 -7.79 3.48
CA LYS A 191 -2.36 -8.21 3.50
C LYS A 191 -3.29 -7.05 3.85
N ARG A 192 -2.87 -6.18 4.76
CA ARG A 192 -3.60 -4.97 5.13
C ARG A 192 -3.71 -4.00 3.93
N MET A 193 -2.62 -3.78 3.19
CA MET A 193 -2.65 -2.98 1.96
C MET A 193 -3.73 -3.49 1.00
N VAL A 194 -3.78 -4.80 0.74
CA VAL A 194 -4.81 -5.42 -0.12
C VAL A 194 -6.20 -5.24 0.46
N ALA A 195 -6.40 -5.57 1.74
CA ALA A 195 -7.71 -5.54 2.39
C ALA A 195 -8.31 -4.13 2.45
N GLU A 196 -7.48 -3.10 2.56
CA GLU A 196 -7.90 -1.70 2.58
C GLU A 196 -8.01 -1.08 1.17
N GLY A 197 -7.71 -1.84 0.11
CA GLY A 197 -7.82 -1.41 -1.28
C GLY A 197 -6.65 -0.55 -1.77
N HIS A 198 -5.51 -0.59 -1.08
CA HIS A 198 -4.27 0.01 -1.57
C HIS A 198 -3.67 -0.86 -2.68
N GLU A 199 -2.88 -0.24 -3.55
CA GLU A 199 -2.18 -0.96 -4.61
C GLU A 199 -0.75 -1.30 -4.17
N ILE A 200 -0.31 -2.52 -4.46
CA ILE A 200 1.08 -2.95 -4.24
C ILE A 200 1.80 -2.97 -5.59
N GLY A 201 2.78 -2.08 -5.74
CA GLY A 201 3.71 -2.03 -6.86
C GLY A 201 5.04 -2.73 -6.56
N ASN A 202 5.80 -3.06 -7.59
CA ASN A 202 7.10 -3.72 -7.49
C ASN A 202 8.24 -2.69 -7.50
N HIS A 203 9.08 -2.70 -6.47
CA HIS A 203 10.29 -1.87 -6.38
C HIS A 203 11.58 -2.69 -6.41
N THR A 204 11.58 -3.77 -7.20
CA THR A 204 12.62 -4.81 -7.29
C THR A 204 12.74 -5.65 -6.01
N PHE A 205 13.56 -6.71 -6.05
CA PHE A 205 13.67 -7.62 -4.92
C PHE A 205 14.68 -7.10 -3.88
N ASP A 206 15.87 -6.69 -4.31
CA ASP A 206 16.96 -6.24 -3.43
C ASP A 206 17.22 -4.72 -3.53
N HIS A 207 16.32 -3.95 -4.15
CA HIS A 207 16.49 -2.51 -4.39
C HIS A 207 17.78 -2.18 -5.18
N LYS A 208 18.12 -3.01 -6.17
CA LYS A 208 19.30 -2.80 -7.02
C LYS A 208 19.01 -1.77 -8.11
N TYR A 209 19.99 -0.93 -8.41
CA TYR A 209 19.94 -0.11 -9.62
C TYR A 209 20.02 -1.00 -10.85
N LEU A 210 18.89 -1.13 -11.56
CA LEU A 210 18.76 -2.02 -12.71
C LEU A 210 19.69 -1.66 -13.86
N THR A 211 20.13 -0.40 -13.95
CA THR A 211 21.12 0.05 -14.94
C THR A 211 22.50 -0.58 -14.78
N LYS A 212 22.77 -1.24 -13.64
CA LYS A 212 24.01 -1.98 -13.36
C LYS A 212 23.89 -3.48 -13.64
N LEU A 213 22.74 -3.94 -14.14
CA LEU A 213 22.42 -5.36 -14.32
C LEU A 213 22.25 -5.70 -15.81
N ASN A 214 22.44 -6.97 -16.15
CA ASN A 214 22.06 -7.50 -17.46
C ASN A 214 20.56 -7.87 -17.51
N GLY A 215 20.05 -8.20 -18.70
CA GLY A 215 18.62 -8.49 -18.90
C GLY A 215 18.05 -9.61 -18.00
N ALA A 216 18.79 -10.72 -17.87
CA ALA A 216 18.37 -11.84 -17.03
C ALA A 216 18.33 -11.45 -15.54
N GLN A 217 19.32 -10.67 -15.07
CA GLN A 217 19.34 -10.16 -13.70
C GLN A 217 18.20 -9.17 -13.43
N ILE A 218 17.84 -8.33 -14.40
CA ILE A 218 16.70 -7.42 -14.31
C ILE A 218 15.40 -8.21 -14.16
N GLN A 219 15.15 -9.17 -15.05
CA GLN A 219 13.96 -10.03 -14.97
C GLN A 219 13.91 -10.78 -13.64
N ASN A 220 15.04 -11.26 -13.14
CA ASN A 220 15.12 -11.92 -11.85
C ASN A 220 14.76 -11.00 -10.66
N GLU A 221 15.21 -9.75 -10.65
CA GLU A 221 14.82 -8.75 -9.63
C GLU A 221 13.30 -8.52 -9.62
N ILE A 222 12.69 -8.39 -10.81
CA ILE A 222 11.25 -8.17 -10.94
C ILE A 222 10.46 -9.41 -10.53
N ASN A 223 10.80 -10.58 -11.08
CA ASN A 223 10.06 -11.83 -10.84
C ASN A 223 10.14 -12.25 -9.37
N ARG A 224 11.32 -12.19 -8.74
CA ARG A 224 11.46 -12.54 -7.31
C ARG A 224 10.65 -11.62 -6.42
N CYS A 225 10.57 -10.33 -6.74
CA CYS A 225 9.72 -9.41 -5.99
C CYS A 225 8.24 -9.76 -6.17
N ASN A 226 7.81 -10.02 -7.40
CA ASN A 226 6.43 -10.44 -7.68
C ASN A 226 6.04 -11.71 -6.91
N ASP A 227 6.91 -12.72 -6.92
CA ASP A 227 6.64 -14.00 -6.26
C ASP A 227 6.62 -13.84 -4.73
N ALA A 228 7.52 -13.03 -4.17
CA ALA A 228 7.56 -12.74 -2.73
C ALA A 228 6.31 -11.98 -2.27
N VAL A 229 5.86 -10.99 -3.04
CA VAL A 229 4.63 -10.24 -2.74
C VAL A 229 3.41 -11.15 -2.86
N PHE A 230 3.32 -11.97 -3.91
CA PHE A 230 2.22 -12.92 -4.09
C PHE A 230 2.15 -13.92 -2.94
N ALA A 231 3.29 -14.49 -2.52
CA ALA A 231 3.34 -15.41 -1.38
C ALA A 231 2.89 -14.74 -0.07
N ALA A 232 3.19 -13.45 0.13
CA ALA A 232 2.85 -12.72 1.34
C ALA A 232 1.40 -12.21 1.39
N SER A 233 0.83 -11.85 0.23
CA SER A 233 -0.43 -11.07 0.16
C SER A 233 -1.53 -11.69 -0.70
N GLY A 234 -1.21 -12.66 -1.54
CA GLY A 234 -2.13 -13.24 -2.52
C GLY A 234 -2.34 -12.40 -3.79
N VAL A 235 -1.71 -11.22 -3.90
CA VAL A 235 -1.77 -10.38 -5.11
C VAL A 235 -0.41 -10.28 -5.77
N LYS A 236 -0.39 -10.20 -7.10
CA LYS A 236 0.84 -10.01 -7.89
C LYS A 236 0.92 -8.55 -8.35
N PRO A 237 2.02 -7.84 -8.10
CA PRO A 237 2.19 -6.48 -8.61
C PRO A 237 2.08 -6.43 -10.14
N VAL A 238 1.36 -5.43 -10.65
CA VAL A 238 1.22 -5.18 -12.10
C VAL A 238 2.01 -3.95 -12.57
N LEU A 239 2.48 -3.12 -11.64
CA LEU A 239 3.26 -1.91 -11.89
C LEU A 239 4.67 -2.07 -11.34
N VAL A 240 5.66 -1.48 -12.01
CA VAL A 240 7.06 -1.43 -11.57
C VAL A 240 7.50 0.01 -11.39
N ARG A 241 8.21 0.32 -10.30
CA ARG A 241 8.98 1.56 -10.18
C ARG A 241 10.46 1.22 -10.06
N LEU A 242 11.29 1.93 -10.83
CA LEU A 242 12.72 1.66 -10.91
C LEU A 242 13.45 2.33 -9.73
N PRO A 243 14.30 1.62 -8.97
CA PRO A 243 15.14 2.21 -7.94
C PRO A 243 15.93 3.42 -8.47
N GLY A 244 15.76 4.56 -7.82
CA GLY A 244 16.36 5.85 -8.20
C GLY A 244 15.85 6.44 -9.53
N GLY A 245 14.78 5.89 -10.12
CA GLY A 245 14.25 6.32 -11.41
C GLY A 245 15.19 6.09 -12.61
N LEU A 246 16.25 5.29 -12.42
CA LEU A 246 17.31 5.10 -13.40
C LEU A 246 16.91 4.08 -14.45
N LYS A 247 17.04 4.47 -15.73
CA LYS A 247 16.73 3.63 -16.89
C LYS A 247 17.78 3.77 -17.98
N ASN A 248 17.98 2.69 -18.73
CA ASN A 248 18.75 2.65 -19.98
C ASN A 248 18.06 1.67 -20.95
N HIS A 249 18.60 1.50 -22.16
CA HIS A 249 18.01 0.61 -23.16
C HIS A 249 17.81 -0.83 -22.65
N THR A 250 18.79 -1.37 -21.92
CA THR A 250 18.69 -2.72 -21.35
C THR A 250 17.55 -2.83 -20.35
N VAL A 251 17.36 -1.84 -19.47
CA VAL A 251 16.25 -1.80 -18.51
C VAL A 251 14.91 -1.78 -19.23
N LEU A 252 14.73 -0.86 -20.18
CA LEU A 252 13.46 -0.71 -20.91
C LEU A 252 13.10 -1.95 -21.73
N ALA A 253 14.10 -2.67 -22.25
CA ALA A 253 13.88 -3.90 -23.00
C ALA A 253 13.57 -5.14 -22.12
N ASN A 254 13.78 -5.06 -20.79
CA ASN A 254 13.67 -6.22 -19.89
C ASN A 254 12.68 -6.05 -18.74
N VAL A 255 12.05 -4.88 -18.59
CA VAL A 255 10.95 -4.66 -17.64
C VAL A 255 9.62 -4.75 -18.41
N ASN A 256 8.98 -5.92 -18.35
CA ASN A 256 7.75 -6.23 -19.08
C ASN A 256 6.48 -5.83 -18.30
N ALA A 257 6.46 -4.61 -17.77
CA ALA A 257 5.34 -4.04 -17.03
C ALA A 257 5.33 -2.51 -17.25
N PRO A 258 4.20 -1.82 -17.01
CA PRO A 258 4.22 -0.37 -16.92
C PRO A 258 5.22 0.14 -15.89
N ILE A 259 6.06 1.08 -16.30
CA ILE A 259 7.06 1.72 -15.44
C ILE A 259 6.48 3.04 -14.93
N ILE A 260 6.34 3.14 -13.62
CA ILE A 260 5.75 4.29 -12.95
C ILE A 260 6.84 5.12 -12.28
N MET A 261 6.96 6.35 -12.71
CA MET A 261 7.82 7.41 -12.20
C MET A 261 6.97 8.37 -11.35
N TRP A 262 7.33 9.65 -11.28
CA TRP A 262 6.61 10.66 -10.51
C TRP A 262 6.76 12.04 -11.14
N SER A 263 5.78 12.91 -10.93
CA SER A 263 5.82 14.33 -11.32
C SER A 263 6.27 15.22 -10.16
N ILE A 264 6.03 14.79 -8.92
CA ILE A 264 6.46 15.47 -7.70
C ILE A 264 7.44 14.57 -6.93
N ASP A 265 8.70 14.98 -6.83
CA ASP A 265 9.67 14.42 -5.89
C ASP A 265 9.65 15.27 -4.61
N THR A 266 9.28 14.66 -3.48
CA THR A 266 9.24 15.37 -2.20
C THR A 266 10.62 15.58 -1.58
N LEU A 267 11.64 14.86 -2.07
CA LEU A 267 12.98 14.82 -1.50
C LEU A 267 12.98 14.43 -0.01
N ASP A 268 11.99 13.68 0.46
CA ASP A 268 11.88 13.21 1.84
C ASP A 268 13.05 12.28 2.24
N TRP A 269 13.51 11.46 1.29
CA TRP A 269 14.71 10.62 1.37
C TRP A 269 16.00 11.43 1.63
N LYS A 270 16.03 12.69 1.19
CA LYS A 270 17.19 13.59 1.35
C LYS A 270 17.05 14.52 2.56
N THR A 271 15.88 15.14 2.70
CA THR A 271 15.69 16.24 3.65
C THR A 271 15.36 15.79 5.05
N ARG A 272 14.76 14.59 5.22
CA ARG A 272 14.33 14.06 6.52
C ARG A 272 13.48 15.05 7.31
N ASN A 273 12.60 15.78 6.63
CA ASN A 273 11.90 16.91 7.22
C ASN A 273 10.43 16.94 6.80
N THR A 274 9.55 16.87 7.79
CA THR A 274 8.09 16.85 7.61
C THR A 274 7.61 18.08 6.83
N SER A 275 7.90 19.28 7.31
CA SER A 275 7.40 20.51 6.70
C SER A 275 7.89 20.72 5.27
N LYS A 276 9.14 20.32 4.95
CA LYS A 276 9.65 20.35 3.58
C LYS A 276 8.94 19.35 2.66
N THR A 277 8.63 18.16 3.17
CA THR A 277 7.87 17.13 2.44
C THR A 277 6.45 17.65 2.15
N VAL A 278 5.76 18.18 3.17
CA VAL A 278 4.43 18.80 3.04
C VAL A 278 4.45 19.95 2.03
N HIS A 279 5.42 20.86 2.12
CA HIS A 279 5.55 21.99 1.21
C HIS A 279 5.79 21.55 -0.24
N SER A 280 6.63 20.53 -0.46
CA SER A 280 6.95 20.03 -1.81
C SER A 280 5.73 19.45 -2.54
N VAL A 281 4.74 18.95 -1.79
CA VAL A 281 3.46 18.48 -2.35
C VAL A 281 2.50 19.65 -2.52
N LEU A 282 2.13 20.32 -1.43
CA LEU A 282 0.99 21.24 -1.40
C LEU A 282 1.23 22.57 -2.13
N SER A 283 2.49 22.91 -2.44
CA SER A 283 2.80 24.14 -3.19
C SER A 283 2.59 24.04 -4.70
N GLN A 284 2.48 22.82 -5.26
CA GLN A 284 2.49 22.62 -6.71
C GLN A 284 1.55 21.52 -7.22
N VAL A 285 0.88 20.78 -6.33
CA VAL A 285 -0.04 19.69 -6.69
C VAL A 285 -1.14 20.13 -7.66
N LYS A 286 -1.38 19.31 -8.69
CA LYS A 286 -2.48 19.43 -9.65
C LYS A 286 -3.09 18.07 -10.03
N ASP A 287 -4.26 18.10 -10.66
CA ASP A 287 -4.97 16.90 -11.15
C ASP A 287 -4.03 16.05 -12.01
N GLY A 288 -3.93 14.77 -11.69
CA GLY A 288 -3.13 13.77 -12.40
C GLY A 288 -1.69 13.63 -11.94
N ASP A 289 -1.26 14.31 -10.88
CA ASP A 289 0.08 14.12 -10.32
C ASP A 289 0.29 12.74 -9.67
N ILE A 290 1.53 12.25 -9.78
CA ILE A 290 2.05 11.10 -9.04
C ILE A 290 3.14 11.61 -8.10
N VAL A 291 2.94 11.44 -6.80
CA VAL A 291 3.82 11.97 -5.75
C VAL A 291 4.74 10.88 -5.22
N LEU A 292 6.06 11.08 -5.32
CA LEU A 292 7.07 10.20 -4.72
C LEU A 292 7.34 10.57 -3.26
N MET A 293 7.14 9.60 -2.38
CA MET A 293 7.54 9.58 -0.98
C MET A 293 8.10 8.19 -0.63
N HIS A 294 8.63 8.02 0.58
CA HIS A 294 9.24 6.76 1.03
C HIS A 294 8.69 6.32 2.39
N GLU A 295 8.22 5.07 2.49
CA GLU A 295 7.58 4.50 3.69
C GLU A 295 8.60 4.13 4.79
N LEU A 296 9.82 4.67 4.79
CA LEU A 296 10.86 4.29 5.75
C LEU A 296 11.09 5.30 6.87
N TYR A 297 10.50 6.49 6.76
CA TYR A 297 10.92 7.64 7.53
C TYR A 297 9.75 8.20 8.33
N SER A 298 9.94 8.37 9.64
CA SER A 298 8.89 8.90 10.52
C SER A 298 8.44 10.30 10.09
N GLN A 299 9.32 11.10 9.49
CA GLN A 299 8.98 12.41 8.92
C GLN A 299 8.07 12.30 7.70
N THR A 300 8.20 11.25 6.90
CA THR A 300 7.27 10.98 5.79
C THR A 300 5.90 10.56 6.31
N GLY A 301 5.86 9.69 7.33
CA GLY A 301 4.61 9.34 8.02
C GLY A 301 3.91 10.57 8.61
N ALA A 302 4.65 11.44 9.31
CA ALA A 302 4.13 12.70 9.82
C ALA A 302 3.66 13.65 8.70
N ALA A 303 4.38 13.72 7.58
CA ALA A 303 3.98 14.55 6.45
C ALA A 303 2.69 14.04 5.81
N ALA A 304 2.51 12.73 5.68
CA ALA A 304 1.29 12.13 5.17
C ALA A 304 0.07 12.53 6.03
N LEU A 305 0.20 12.55 7.36
CA LEU A 305 -0.86 13.02 8.27
C LEU A 305 -1.27 14.48 8.04
N GLU A 306 -0.41 15.32 7.46
CA GLU A 306 -0.75 16.70 7.10
C GLU A 306 -1.23 16.85 5.65
N ILE A 307 -0.65 16.08 4.72
CA ILE A 307 -0.94 16.16 3.28
C ILE A 307 -2.34 15.63 2.98
N ILE A 308 -2.65 14.42 3.47
CA ILE A 308 -3.91 13.71 3.18
C ILE A 308 -5.15 14.54 3.51
N PRO A 309 -5.32 15.08 4.74
CA PRO A 309 -6.47 15.92 5.07
C PRO A 309 -6.57 17.17 4.18
N LYS A 310 -5.45 17.80 3.85
CA LYS A 310 -5.43 19.03 3.06
C LYS A 310 -5.79 18.79 1.60
N LEU A 311 -5.34 17.67 1.03
CA LEU A 311 -5.75 17.23 -0.31
C LEU A 311 -7.25 16.90 -0.35
N ALA A 312 -7.75 16.15 0.64
CA ALA A 312 -9.17 15.83 0.76
C ALA A 312 -10.02 17.12 0.86
N ALA A 313 -9.63 18.08 1.71
CA ALA A 313 -10.32 19.36 1.85
C ALA A 313 -10.27 20.22 0.57
N ALA A 314 -9.24 20.06 -0.25
CA ALA A 314 -9.13 20.70 -1.56
C ALA A 314 -9.88 19.94 -2.68
N GLY A 315 -10.60 18.86 -2.35
CA GLY A 315 -11.42 18.08 -3.29
C GLY A 315 -10.65 17.03 -4.09
N TYR A 316 -9.37 16.78 -3.79
CA TYR A 316 -8.61 15.72 -4.46
C TYR A 316 -9.07 14.35 -4.02
N GLN A 317 -9.27 13.48 -5.00
CA GLN A 317 -9.46 12.06 -4.81
C GLN A 317 -8.09 11.36 -4.81
N MET A 318 -7.67 10.88 -3.65
CA MET A 318 -6.41 10.12 -3.51
C MET A 318 -6.64 8.70 -4.00
N VAL A 319 -6.19 8.40 -5.21
CA VAL A 319 -6.40 7.15 -5.93
C VAL A 319 -5.11 6.35 -6.03
N THR A 320 -5.22 5.06 -6.31
CA THR A 320 -4.08 4.24 -6.75
C THR A 320 -3.61 4.69 -8.12
N VAL A 321 -2.40 4.30 -8.51
CA VAL A 321 -1.86 4.61 -9.85
C VAL A 321 -2.69 3.91 -10.94
N SER A 322 -3.10 2.67 -10.72
CA SER A 322 -3.97 1.97 -11.68
C SER A 322 -5.35 2.63 -11.84
N GLU A 323 -6.00 3.04 -10.75
CA GLU A 323 -7.25 3.82 -10.81
C GLU A 323 -7.04 5.13 -11.58
N LEU A 324 -5.97 5.88 -11.28
CA LEU A 324 -5.66 7.13 -11.96
C LEU A 324 -5.46 6.90 -13.47
N ALA A 325 -4.67 5.89 -13.83
CA ALA A 325 -4.41 5.54 -15.23
C ALA A 325 -5.70 5.17 -15.97
N GLN A 326 -6.57 4.36 -15.35
CA GLN A 326 -7.84 3.91 -15.94
C GLN A 326 -8.69 5.09 -16.44
N TYR A 327 -8.76 6.18 -15.67
CA TYR A 327 -9.53 7.38 -16.04
C TYR A 327 -8.78 8.35 -16.97
N ARG A 328 -7.54 8.06 -17.35
CA ARG A 328 -6.62 8.99 -18.03
C ARG A 328 -5.81 8.35 -19.17
N GLY A 329 -6.40 7.35 -19.83
CA GLY A 329 -5.84 6.73 -21.05
C GLY A 329 -5.09 5.42 -20.84
N GLY A 330 -5.01 4.94 -19.59
CA GLY A 330 -4.45 3.64 -19.23
C GLY A 330 -2.93 3.60 -19.26
N VAL A 331 -2.41 2.39 -19.05
CA VAL A 331 -0.99 2.07 -19.14
C VAL A 331 -0.78 0.83 -19.99
N VAL A 332 0.38 0.73 -20.64
CA VAL A 332 0.79 -0.45 -21.40
C VAL A 332 2.14 -0.98 -20.91
N PRO A 333 2.40 -2.31 -21.03
CA PRO A 333 3.71 -2.87 -20.73
C PRO A 333 4.86 -2.16 -21.46
N GLY A 334 5.94 -1.83 -20.75
CA GLY A 334 7.08 -1.08 -21.28
C GLY A 334 6.86 0.43 -21.41
N GLY A 335 5.64 0.93 -21.21
CA GLY A 335 5.37 2.37 -21.11
C GLY A 335 5.98 2.99 -19.85
N VAL A 336 6.37 4.26 -19.92
CA VAL A 336 6.96 5.02 -18.80
C VAL A 336 6.08 6.23 -18.50
N TYR A 337 5.58 6.32 -17.26
CA TYR A 337 4.58 7.32 -16.87
C TYR A 337 5.00 8.04 -15.59
N SER A 338 5.02 9.37 -15.60
CA SER A 338 5.27 10.19 -14.40
C SER A 338 4.04 10.94 -13.92
N GLN A 339 2.97 11.00 -14.74
CA GLN A 339 1.73 11.71 -14.46
C GLN A 339 0.62 11.25 -15.41
N PHE A 340 -0.62 11.68 -15.13
CA PHE A 340 -1.81 11.45 -15.93
C PHE A 340 -2.70 12.70 -15.98
N TYR A 341 -2.18 13.79 -16.55
CA TYR A 341 -2.93 15.04 -16.70
C TYR A 341 -4.11 14.90 -17.66
N ARG A 342 -5.14 15.72 -17.44
CA ARG A 342 -6.23 15.90 -18.41
C ARG A 342 -5.84 16.82 -19.56
#